data_AF-A0A9X8HGU1-F1
#
_entry.id   AF-A0A9X8HGU1-F1
#
_cell.length_a   1.000
_cell.length_b   1.000
_cell.length_c   1.000
_cell.angle_alpha   90.00
_cell.angle_beta   90.00
_cell.angle_gamma   90.00
#
_symmetry.space_group_name_H-M   'P 1'
#
loop_
_entity.id
_entity.type
_entity.pdbx_description
1 polymer ?
#
loop_
_entity_poly.entity_id
_entity_poly.type
_entity_poly.pdbx_seq_one_letter_code
_entity_poly.pdbx_strand_id
1 'polypeptide(L)'
;MFRRINALPLSYSEYGSPNQLSSRVGNYVLQIEAPNAGPWGPEEKALLRLYFLDSEDGQFTNEQQTYVKGVAAQLAHQQVPALMFIHNPIPEYAEFDQQLSAKQQLRQGHQGEPVSHAHTNSHLFNTLLQSTPLVCFL
;
A
#
# COMPACT_ATOMS: atom_id res chain seq x y z
N MET A 1 -13.02 -8.54 23.77
CA MET A 1 -12.87 -7.10 23.47
C MET A 1 -11.53 -6.93 22.77
N PHE A 2 -11.51 -6.69 21.45
CA PHE A 2 -10.25 -6.49 20.71
C PHE A 2 -9.63 -5.15 21.11
N ARG A 3 -8.38 -5.16 21.59
CA ARG A 3 -7.60 -3.92 21.72
C ARG A 3 -7.29 -3.42 20.32
N ARG A 4 -7.68 -2.18 20.02
CA ARG A 4 -7.46 -1.58 18.71
C ARG A 4 -5.96 -1.40 18.48
N ILE A 5 -5.48 -1.74 17.28
CA ILE A 5 -4.03 -1.70 16.95
C ILE A 5 -3.48 -0.28 17.14
N ASN A 6 -4.23 0.74 16.75
CA ASN A 6 -3.86 2.15 16.94
C ASN A 6 -3.72 2.60 18.41
N ALA A 7 -4.24 1.83 19.37
CA ALA A 7 -4.13 2.11 20.79
C ALA A 7 -2.96 1.36 21.47
N LEU A 8 -2.17 0.61 20.69
CA LEU A 8 -1.00 -0.09 21.23
C LEU A 8 0.20 0.86 21.36
N PRO A 9 1.04 0.70 22.39
CA PRO A 9 2.31 1.42 22.48
C PRO A 9 3.14 1.21 21.21
N LEU A 10 3.72 2.28 20.67
CA LEU A 10 4.53 2.28 19.44
C LEU A 10 3.74 1.95 18.15
N SER A 11 2.41 1.96 18.18
CA SER A 11 1.62 1.84 16.96
C SER A 11 1.69 3.12 16.13
N TYR A 12 2.09 2.99 14.87
CA TYR A 12 2.00 4.04 13.85
C TYR A 12 0.74 3.90 12.98
N SER A 13 -0.17 2.99 13.33
CA SER A 13 -1.44 2.85 12.65
C SER A 13 -2.38 3.98 13.06
N GLU A 14 -2.78 4.82 12.11
CA GLU A 14 -3.78 5.87 12.31
C GLU A 14 -5.17 5.41 11.81
N TYR A 15 -6.22 6.07 12.29
CA TYR A 15 -7.52 6.00 11.61
C TYR A 15 -7.34 6.63 10.23
N GLY A 16 -7.95 6.05 9.19
CA GLY A 16 -7.94 6.65 7.85
C GLY A 16 -8.37 8.11 7.87
N SER A 17 -8.00 8.86 6.83
CA SER A 17 -8.22 10.31 6.57
C SER A 17 -8.78 11.12 7.75
N PRO A 18 -8.07 12.14 8.27
CA PRO A 18 -8.44 12.91 9.46
C PRO A 18 -9.87 13.47 9.52
N ASN A 19 -10.58 13.49 8.39
CA ASN A 19 -11.87 14.12 8.22
C ASN A 19 -13.05 13.20 7.85
N GLN A 20 -12.93 11.86 7.74
CA GLN A 20 -14.05 11.05 7.24
C GLN A 20 -14.31 9.71 7.95
N LEU A 21 -15.60 9.50 8.21
CA LEU A 21 -16.30 8.34 8.76
C LEU A 21 -16.24 7.06 7.88
N SER A 22 -15.20 6.84 7.07
CA SER A 22 -15.06 5.55 6.40
C SER A 22 -14.36 4.54 7.31
N SER A 23 -14.99 3.38 7.42
CA SER A 23 -14.79 2.31 8.39
C SER A 23 -13.44 1.57 8.31
N ARG A 24 -12.46 2.05 7.53
CA ARG A 24 -11.24 1.30 7.21
C ARG A 24 -10.07 1.82 8.05
N VAL A 25 -9.59 0.95 8.94
CA VAL A 25 -8.56 1.26 9.95
C VAL A 25 -7.24 0.69 9.46
N GLY A 26 -6.15 1.45 9.55
CA GLY A 26 -4.82 0.97 9.11
C GLY A 26 -4.37 1.51 7.75
N ASN A 27 -4.88 2.67 7.35
CA ASN A 27 -4.32 3.44 6.23
C ASN A 27 -3.29 4.44 6.78
N TYR A 28 -2.01 4.27 6.51
CA TYR A 28 -0.96 5.17 6.99
C TYR A 28 0.27 5.16 6.08
N VAL A 29 1.10 6.19 6.21
CA VAL A 29 2.35 6.32 5.45
C VAL A 29 3.51 6.40 6.42
N LEU A 30 4.50 5.54 6.25
CA LEU A 30 5.76 5.59 6.97
C LEU A 30 6.87 6.10 6.06
N GLN A 31 7.82 6.81 6.66
CA GLN A 31 9.03 7.25 6.00
C GLN A 31 10.23 6.64 6.70
N ILE A 32 11.12 6.03 5.91
CA ILE A 32 12.44 5.62 6.36
C ILE A 32 13.40 6.75 6.04
N GLU A 33 14.12 7.20 7.06
CA GLU A 33 15.06 8.31 6.96
C GLU A 33 16.49 7.84 7.24
N ALA A 34 17.46 8.57 6.71
CA ALA A 34 18.86 8.36 7.01
C ALA A 34 19.12 8.59 8.50
N PRO A 35 19.56 7.58 9.26
CA PRO A 35 19.78 7.72 10.70
C PRO A 35 21.02 8.56 11.03
N ASN A 36 21.89 8.78 10.05
CA ASN A 36 23.08 9.62 10.12
C ASN A 36 23.52 10.01 8.71
N ALA A 37 24.39 11.01 8.61
CA ALA A 37 25.02 11.38 7.35
C ALA A 37 25.91 10.24 6.84
N GLY A 38 25.78 9.89 5.55
CA GLY A 38 26.51 8.77 4.95
C GLY A 38 26.25 8.59 3.45
N PRO A 39 26.50 7.39 2.90
CA PRO A 39 26.29 7.10 1.47
C PRO A 39 24.84 7.34 0.97
N TRP A 40 23.87 7.33 1.88
CA TRP A 40 22.46 7.61 1.62
C TRP A 40 22.14 9.10 1.51
N GLY A 41 23.04 9.99 1.99
CA GLY A 41 22.84 11.44 2.07
C GLY A 41 22.99 11.96 3.51
N PRO A 42 22.57 13.22 3.78
CA PRO A 42 22.55 13.77 5.14
C PRO A 42 21.60 12.99 6.05
N GLU A 43 21.80 13.14 7.36
CA GLU A 43 20.86 12.69 8.39
C GLU A 43 19.45 13.24 8.11
N GLU A 44 18.41 12.48 8.49
CA GLU A 44 16.98 12.79 8.25
C GLU A 44 16.56 12.83 6.78
N LYS A 45 17.46 12.60 5.81
CA LYS A 45 17.06 12.47 4.41
C LYS A 45 16.12 11.29 4.24
N ALA A 46 14.95 11.52 3.66
CA ALA A 46 14.01 10.47 3.28
C ALA A 46 14.65 9.51 2.25
N LEU A 47 14.61 8.21 2.54
CA LEU A 47 15.23 7.15 1.76
C LEU A 47 14.21 6.23 1.09
N LEU A 48 13.13 5.92 1.79
CA LEU A 48 12.07 5.04 1.30
C LEU A 48 10.74 5.44 1.94
N ARG A 49 9.67 5.40 1.17
CA ARG A 49 8.31 5.64 1.66
C ARG A 49 7.47 4.38 1.58
N LEU A 50 6.74 4.07 2.64
CA LEU A 50 5.90 2.89 2.73
C LEU A 50 4.45 3.33 2.91
N TYR A 51 3.59 2.98 1.97
CA TYR A 51 2.15 3.25 2.03
C TYR A 51 1.45 1.97 2.44
N PHE A 52 0.67 2.01 3.51
CA PHE A 52 -0.14 0.89 3.97
C PHE A 52 -1.60 1.25 3.74
N LEU A 53 -2.31 0.43 2.95
CA LEU A 53 -3.75 0.61 2.74
C LEU A 53 -4.50 -0.65 3.15
N ASP A 54 -5.57 -0.43 3.91
CA ASP A 54 -6.49 -1.46 4.36
C ASP A 54 -7.53 -1.76 3.26
N SER A 55 -7.50 -2.98 2.73
CA SER A 55 -8.39 -3.44 1.67
C SER A 55 -9.49 -4.33 2.23
N GLU A 56 -10.69 -4.21 1.68
CA GLU A 56 -11.79 -5.15 1.92
C GLU A 56 -12.04 -5.87 0.59
N ASP A 57 -11.74 -7.17 0.55
CA ASP A 57 -11.83 -7.99 -0.67
C ASP A 57 -11.10 -7.37 -1.89
N GLY A 58 -9.97 -6.70 -1.64
CA GLY A 58 -9.16 -6.03 -2.67
C GLY A 58 -9.79 -4.72 -3.20
N GLN A 59 -10.90 -4.27 -2.62
CA GLN A 59 -11.54 -3.01 -2.96
C GLN A 59 -10.96 -1.86 -2.15
N PHE A 60 -10.90 -0.68 -2.76
CA PHE A 60 -10.43 0.56 -2.14
C PHE A 60 -11.44 1.67 -2.38
N THR A 61 -11.71 2.48 -1.37
CA THR A 61 -12.65 3.60 -1.49
C THR A 61 -12.02 4.77 -2.26
N ASN A 62 -12.85 5.66 -2.80
CA ASN A 62 -12.39 6.90 -3.41
C ASN A 62 -11.63 7.79 -2.42
N GLU A 63 -11.96 7.71 -1.14
CA GLU A 63 -11.33 8.48 -0.07
C GLU A 63 -9.90 7.98 0.20
N GLN A 64 -9.69 6.66 0.23
CA GLN A 64 -8.36 6.06 0.32
C GLN A 64 -7.49 6.48 -0.86
N GLN A 65 -8.06 6.47 -2.07
CA GLN A 65 -7.34 6.93 -3.27
C GLN A 65 -7.02 8.42 -3.21
N THR A 66 -7.95 9.24 -2.73
CA THR A 66 -7.77 10.68 -2.58
C THR A 66 -6.69 11.00 -1.54
N TYR A 67 -6.68 10.27 -0.42
CA TYR A 67 -5.66 10.36 0.60
C TYR A 67 -4.27 10.05 0.03
N VAL A 68 -4.10 8.92 -0.66
CA VAL A 68 -2.81 8.55 -1.27
C VAL A 68 -2.35 9.58 -2.28
N LYS A 69 -3.25 10.04 -3.18
CA LYS A 69 -2.91 11.10 -4.14
C LYS A 69 -2.48 12.38 -3.44
N GLY A 70 -3.17 12.76 -2.37
CA GLY A 70 -2.84 13.93 -1.55
C GLY A 70 -1.44 13.82 -0.94
N VAL A 71 -1.15 12.70 -0.28
CA VAL A 71 0.17 12.47 0.33
C VAL A 71 1.28 12.41 -0.73
N ALA A 72 1.05 11.69 -1.83
CA ALA A 72 2.03 11.58 -2.91
C ALA A 72 2.31 12.95 -3.55
N ALA A 73 1.28 13.77 -3.79
CA ALA A 73 1.45 15.12 -4.34
C ALA A 73 2.21 16.04 -3.38
N GLN A 74 1.90 16.00 -2.07
CA GLN A 74 2.62 16.78 -1.06
C GLN A 74 4.10 16.44 -1.01
N LEU A 75 4.45 15.16 -1.20
CA LEU A 75 5.81 14.65 -1.03
C LEU A 75 6.57 14.43 -2.36
N ALA A 76 5.96 14.79 -3.50
CA ALA A 76 6.52 14.57 -4.83
C ALA A 76 7.89 15.24 -5.02
N HIS A 77 8.09 16.41 -4.41
CA HIS A 77 9.32 17.19 -4.48
C HIS A 77 10.54 16.47 -3.89
N GLN A 78 10.34 15.46 -3.03
CA GLN A 78 11.44 14.74 -2.38
C GLN A 78 12.03 13.63 -3.26
N GLN A 79 11.31 13.21 -4.31
CA GLN A 79 11.75 12.17 -5.25
C GLN A 79 12.23 10.86 -4.58
N VAL A 80 11.53 10.46 -3.51
CA VAL A 80 11.87 9.29 -2.70
C VAL A 80 11.18 8.06 -3.30
N PRO A 81 11.88 6.92 -3.50
CA PRO A 81 11.23 5.70 -3.93
C PRO A 81 10.17 5.28 -2.90
N ALA A 82 9.08 4.69 -3.39
CA ALA A 82 7.97 4.35 -2.52
C ALA A 82 7.41 2.96 -2.83
N LEU A 83 6.98 2.27 -1.77
CA LEU A 83 6.31 0.96 -1.81
C LEU A 83 4.90 1.09 -1.26
N MET A 84 3.96 0.35 -1.85
CA MET A 84 2.61 0.20 -1.31
C MET A 84 2.38 -1.24 -0.85
N PHE A 85 1.83 -1.40 0.35
CA PHE A 85 1.42 -2.65 0.95
C PHE A 85 -0.09 -2.69 1.08
N ILE A 86 -0.66 -3.78 0.61
CA ILE A 86 -2.09 -4.11 0.66
C ILE A 86 -2.23 -5.59 1.02
N HIS A 87 -3.30 -5.95 1.72
CA HIS A 87 -3.49 -7.33 2.14
C HIS A 87 -4.11 -8.20 1.05
N ASN A 88 -5.14 -7.68 0.36
CA ASN A 88 -5.82 -8.40 -0.70
C ASN A 88 -5.31 -7.95 -2.07
N PRO A 89 -5.07 -8.89 -3.01
CA PRO A 89 -4.63 -8.54 -4.36
C PRO A 89 -5.63 -7.66 -5.11
N ILE A 90 -5.10 -6.68 -5.84
CA ILE A 90 -5.85 -5.86 -6.80
C ILE A 90 -6.25 -6.69 -8.03
N PRO A 91 -7.24 -6.25 -8.83
CA PRO A 91 -7.69 -7.03 -9.99
C PRO A 91 -6.58 -7.33 -11.00
N GLU A 92 -5.56 -6.48 -11.12
CA GLU A 92 -4.42 -6.68 -12.01
C GLU A 92 -3.63 -7.96 -11.66
N TYR A 93 -3.73 -8.47 -10.43
CA TYR A 93 -3.19 -9.77 -10.04
C TYR A 93 -3.82 -10.94 -10.80
N ALA A 94 -5.07 -10.80 -11.27
CA ALA A 94 -5.75 -11.86 -12.03
C ALA A 94 -5.00 -12.24 -13.30
N GLU A 95 -4.42 -11.27 -14.00
CA GLU A 95 -3.62 -11.51 -15.22
C GLU A 95 -2.34 -12.27 -14.88
N PHE A 96 -1.71 -11.94 -13.75
CA PHE A 96 -0.54 -12.63 -13.26
C PHE A 96 -0.85 -14.08 -12.86
N ASP A 97 -1.93 -14.32 -12.12
CA ASP A 97 -2.36 -15.65 -11.70
C ASP A 97 -2.70 -16.55 -12.89
N GLN A 98 -3.35 -16.01 -13.92
CA GLN A 98 -3.61 -16.73 -15.18
C GLN A 98 -2.31 -17.18 -15.87
N GLN A 99 -1.30 -16.31 -15.91
CA GLN A 99 0.01 -16.64 -16.50
C GLN A 99 0.76 -17.69 -15.68
N LEU A 100 0.70 -17.63 -14.35
CA LEU A 100 1.30 -18.63 -13.47
C LEU A 100 0.64 -20.00 -13.61
N SER A 101 -0.69 -20.01 -13.65
CA SER A 101 -1.51 -21.21 -13.83
C SER A 101 -1.23 -21.89 -15.18
N ALA A 102 -1.13 -21.10 -16.27
CA ALA A 102 -0.81 -21.60 -17.60
C ALA A 102 0.60 -22.24 -17.68
N LYS A 103 1.54 -21.76 -16.87
CA LYS A 103 2.92 -22.29 -16.81
C LYS A 103 3.09 -23.46 -15.84
N GLN A 104 2.05 -23.83 -15.08
CA GLN A 104 2.11 -24.84 -13.99
C GLN A 104 3.23 -24.60 -12.96
N GLN A 105 3.79 -23.39 -12.91
CA GLN A 105 5.08 -23.15 -12.28
C GLN A 105 4.96 -22.74 -10.81
N LEU A 106 3.82 -22.21 -10.38
CA LEU A 106 3.61 -21.72 -9.02
C LEU A 106 2.14 -21.89 -8.64
N ARG A 107 1.84 -22.84 -7.75
CA ARG A 107 0.58 -22.82 -7.01
C ARG A 107 0.82 -22.00 -5.74
N GLN A 108 0.06 -20.93 -5.56
CA GLN A 108 0.14 -20.07 -4.38
C GLN A 108 -0.71 -20.65 -3.24
N GLY A 109 -0.47 -20.25 -2.00
CA GLY A 109 -1.18 -20.80 -0.84
C GLY A 109 -0.59 -22.11 -0.30
N HIS A 110 -0.96 -22.48 0.93
CA HIS A 110 -0.33 -23.59 1.66
C HIS A 110 -0.58 -24.96 1.01
N GLN A 111 -1.70 -25.09 0.28
CA GLN A 111 -2.15 -26.30 -0.43
C GLN A 111 -2.20 -26.07 -1.96
N GLY A 112 -1.66 -24.96 -2.45
CA GLY A 112 -1.78 -24.58 -3.84
C GLY A 112 -3.18 -24.11 -4.24
N GLU A 113 -3.94 -23.59 -3.27
CA GLU A 113 -5.26 -23.01 -3.46
C GLU A 113 -5.21 -21.74 -4.34
N PRO A 114 -6.27 -21.47 -5.13
CA PRO A 114 -6.37 -20.21 -5.86
C PRO A 114 -6.37 -19.03 -4.89
N VAL A 115 -5.63 -17.98 -5.23
CA VAL A 115 -5.64 -16.72 -4.48
C VAL A 115 -6.72 -15.82 -5.06
N SER A 116 -7.68 -15.40 -4.23
CA SER A 116 -8.70 -14.45 -4.64
C SER A 116 -8.09 -13.07 -4.89
N HIS A 117 -8.62 -12.36 -5.88
CA HIS A 117 -8.32 -10.95 -6.15
C HIS A 117 -9.63 -10.16 -6.17
N ALA A 118 -9.51 -8.82 -6.12
CA ALA A 118 -10.68 -7.96 -6.18
C ALA A 118 -11.54 -8.24 -7.42
N HIS A 119 -12.86 -8.33 -7.23
CA HIS A 119 -13.82 -8.57 -8.33
C HIS A 119 -14.06 -7.33 -9.22
N THR A 120 -13.90 -6.14 -8.64
CA THR A 120 -14.10 -4.86 -9.33
C THR A 120 -12.81 -4.05 -9.33
N ASN A 121 -12.52 -3.36 -10.42
CA ASN A 121 -11.37 -2.45 -10.47
C ASN A 121 -11.67 -1.17 -9.69
N SER A 122 -10.98 -1.00 -8.56
CA SER A 122 -11.03 0.21 -7.73
C SER A 122 -10.24 1.37 -8.31
N HIS A 123 -9.50 1.15 -9.40
CA HIS A 123 -8.56 2.08 -10.03
C HIS A 123 -7.37 2.49 -9.17
N LEU A 124 -7.04 1.69 -8.14
CA LEU A 124 -5.87 1.92 -7.29
C LEU A 124 -4.57 1.91 -8.12
N PHE A 125 -4.41 0.98 -9.06
CA PHE A 125 -3.23 0.93 -9.91
C PHE A 125 -3.05 2.19 -10.77
N ASN A 126 -4.14 2.68 -11.38
CA ASN A 126 -4.12 3.95 -12.12
C ASN A 126 -3.78 5.13 -11.20
N THR A 127 -4.31 5.12 -9.98
CA THR A 127 -4.00 6.11 -8.95
C THR A 127 -2.51 6.10 -8.61
N LEU A 128 -1.87 4.94 -8.53
CA LEU A 128 -0.42 4.81 -8.31
C LEU A 128 0.40 5.38 -9.47
N LEU A 129 0.06 5.05 -10.71
CA LEU A 129 0.75 5.56 -11.90
C LEU A 129 0.67 7.09 -12.01
N GLN A 130 -0.44 7.68 -11.60
CA GLN A 130 -0.61 9.13 -11.56
C GLN A 130 0.17 9.81 -10.42
N SER A 131 0.62 9.03 -9.42
CA SER A 131 1.24 9.52 -8.19
C SER A 131 2.76 9.28 -8.12
N THR A 132 3.38 8.87 -9.24
CA THR A 132 4.78 8.43 -9.38
C THR A 132 5.78 9.42 -8.73
N PRO A 133 6.70 8.95 -7.84
CA PRO A 133 7.55 7.75 -7.97
C PRO A 133 7.21 6.62 -6.99
N LEU A 134 6.09 5.93 -7.23
CA LEU A 134 5.66 4.76 -6.50
C LEU A 134 5.96 3.48 -7.29
N VAL A 135 6.62 2.52 -6.66
CA VAL A 135 6.83 1.15 -7.14
C VAL A 135 5.92 0.23 -6.32
N CYS A 136 5.00 -0.48 -6.97
CA CYS A 136 4.10 -1.40 -6.29
C CYS A 136 4.68 -2.83 -6.31
N PHE A 137 4.62 -3.53 -5.18
CA PHE A 137 4.80 -4.98 -5.16
C PHE A 137 3.42 -5.63 -5.11
N LEU A 138 3.16 -6.55 -6.05
CA LEU A 138 1.97 -7.38 -6.13
C LEU A 138 2.26 -8.76 -5.53
#